data_AF-N9WEI0-F1
#
_entry.id   AF-N9WEI0-F1
#
_cell.length_a   1.000
_cell.length_b   1.000
_cell.length_c   1.000
_cell.angle_alpha   90.00
_cell.angle_beta   90.00
_cell.angle_gamma   90.00
#
_symmetry.space_group_name_H-M   'P 1'
#
loop_
_entity.id
_entity.type
_entity.pdbx_description
1 polymer ?
#
loop_
_entity_poly.entity_id
_entity_poly.type
_entity_poly.pdbx_seq_one_letter_code
_entity_poly.pdbx_strand_id
1 'polypeptide(L)' 'MADDRLAPGALALAGVMARVCGWRPGEFWAATPAEVAAVLAGWRGDDDGGGGIDGAALAAMMEQYPDG' A
#
# COMPACT_ATOMS: atom_id res chain seq x y z
N MET A 1 -7.03 7.93 24.82
CA MET A 1 -6.25 8.29 23.63
C MET A 1 -6.03 6.99 22.87
N ALA A 2 -6.66 6.84 21.71
CA ALA A 2 -6.43 5.66 20.88
C ALA A 2 -4.94 5.60 20.52
N ASP A 3 -4.36 4.42 20.56
CA ASP A 3 -2.95 4.20 20.24
C ASP A 3 -2.72 4.62 18.78
N ASP A 4 -2.05 5.76 18.55
CA ASP A 4 -1.75 6.32 17.21
C ASP A 4 -0.71 5.47 16.43
N ARG A 5 -0.60 4.18 16.79
CA ARG A 5 0.28 3.25 16.10
C ARG A 5 -0.33 2.86 14.77
N LEU A 6 0.39 3.20 13.72
CA LEU A 6 0.16 2.65 12.40
C LEU A 6 0.15 1.11 12.46
N ALA A 7 -0.82 0.48 11.80
CA ALA A 7 -0.87 -0.97 11.70
C ALA A 7 0.42 -1.51 11.05
N PRO A 8 0.88 -2.74 11.39
CA PRO A 8 2.12 -3.29 10.84
C PRO A 8 2.18 -3.28 9.30
N GLY A 9 1.05 -3.54 8.64
CA GLY A 9 0.95 -3.48 7.18
C GLY A 9 1.13 -2.07 6.62
N ALA A 10 0.62 -1.05 7.31
CA ALA A 10 0.80 0.34 6.91
C ALA A 10 2.26 0.80 7.07
N LEU A 11 2.97 0.31 8.10
CA LEU A 11 4.42 0.57 8.26
C LEU A 11 5.24 -0.08 7.14
N ALA A 12 4.92 -1.32 6.78
CA ALA A 12 5.57 -2.02 5.68
C ALA A 12 5.35 -1.28 4.35
N LEU A 13 4.12 -0.85 4.09
CA LEU A 13 3.76 -0.10 2.88
C LEU A 13 4.50 1.24 2.80
N ALA A 14 4.60 1.97 3.92
CA ALA A 14 5.34 3.23 3.99
C ALA A 14 6.84 3.05 3.67
N GLY A 15 7.45 1.97 4.16
CA GLY A 15 8.84 1.63 3.84
C GLY A 15 9.05 1.28 2.35
N VAL A 16 8.11 0.52 1.77
CA VAL A 16 8.14 0.19 0.33
C VAL A 16 8.00 1.46 -0.52
N MET A 17 7.05 2.33 -0.17
CA MET A 17 6.83 3.59 -0.87
C MET A 17 8.09 4.46 -0.86
N ALA A 18 8.69 4.68 0.31
CA ALA A 18 9.92 5.47 0.43
C ALA A 18 11.05 4.90 -0.44
N ARG A 19 11.18 3.57 -0.50
CA ARG A 19 12.20 2.89 -1.30
C ARG A 19 11.97 3.06 -2.81
N VAL A 20 10.74 2.91 -3.29
CA VAL A 20 10.48 3.02 -4.73
C VAL A 20 10.54 4.47 -5.20
N CYS A 21 10.12 5.42 -4.37
CA CYS A 21 10.27 6.84 -4.65
C CYS A 21 11.72 7.35 -4.52
N GLY A 22 12.65 6.51 -4.05
CA GLY A 22 14.06 6.88 -3.86
C GLY A 22 14.28 7.89 -2.74
N TRP A 23 13.31 8.05 -1.83
CA TRP A 23 13.38 9.02 -0.75
C TRP A 23 14.39 8.59 0.31
N ARG A 24 15.23 9.53 0.71
CA ARG A 24 16.06 9.40 1.91
C ARG A 24 15.16 9.47 3.16
N PRO A 25 15.58 8.93 4.30
CA PRO A 25 14.78 8.98 5.53
C PRO A 25 14.32 10.41 5.90
N GLY A 26 15.19 11.40 5.73
CA GLY A 26 14.83 12.80 5.99
C GLY A 26 13.77 13.37 5.05
N GLU A 27 13.78 12.98 3.78
CA GLU A 27 12.77 13.41 2.80
C GLU A 27 11.42 12.75 3.09
N PHE A 28 11.41 11.46 3.44
CA PHE A 28 10.19 10.76 3.83
C PHE A 28 9.53 11.38 5.08
N TRP A 29 10.31 11.70 6.11
CA TRP A 29 9.75 12.30 7.33
C TRP A 29 9.35 13.77 7.17
N ALA A 30 9.91 14.47 6.17
CA ALA A 30 9.54 15.84 5.84
C ALA A 30 8.32 15.91 4.90
N ALA A 31 8.00 14.83 4.19
CA ALA A 31 6.90 14.77 3.26
C ALA A 31 5.55 14.95 3.99
N THR A 32 4.70 15.79 3.42
CA THR A 32 3.35 16.02 3.93
C THR A 32 2.41 14.88 3.51
N PRO A 33 1.34 14.62 4.28
CA PRO A 33 0.33 13.62 3.88
C PRO A 33 -0.29 13.88 2.50
N ALA A 34 -0.40 15.14 2.08
CA ALA A 34 -0.90 15.51 0.76
C ALA A 34 0.06 15.11 -0.36
N GLU A 35 1.37 15.28 -0.17
CA GLU A 35 2.40 14.84 -1.13
C GLU A 35 2.45 13.31 -1.23
N VAL A 36 2.34 12.61 -0.09
CA VAL A 36 2.23 11.15 -0.05
C VAL A 36 1.00 10.68 -0.83
N ALA A 37 -0.15 11.33 -0.63
CA ALA A 37 -1.37 11.00 -1.36
C ALA A 37 -1.23 11.25 -2.88
N ALA A 38 -0.58 12.34 -3.28
CA ALA A 38 -0.33 12.65 -4.69
C ALA A 38 0.58 11.62 -5.37
N VAL A 39 1.64 11.18 -4.68
CA VAL A 39 2.53 10.11 -5.17
C VAL A 39 1.78 8.79 -5.32
N LEU A 40 0.98 8.41 -4.31
CA LEU A 40 0.19 7.18 -4.35
C LEU A 40 -0.93 7.22 -5.40
N ALA A 41 -1.51 8.40 -5.66
CA ALA A 41 -2.52 8.56 -6.71
C ALA A 41 -1.97 8.21 -8.09
N GLY A 42 -0.70 8.54 -8.38
CA GLY A 42 -0.05 8.15 -9.64
C GLY A 42 0.12 6.64 -9.84
N TRP A 43 0.05 5.85 -8.76
CA TRP A 43 0.18 4.39 -8.79
C TRP A 43 -1.15 3.67 -8.91
N ARG A 44 -2.26 4.31 -8.52
CA ARG A 44 -3.60 3.73 -8.62
C ARG A 44 -4.05 3.58 -10.09
N GLY A 45 -3.40 4.28 -11.03
CA GLY A 45 -3.85 4.35 -12.43
C GLY A 45 -5.19 5.06 -12.55
N ASP A 46 -5.66 5.29 -13.77
CA ASP A 46 -7.03 5.78 -14.09
C ASP A 46 -8.09 4.69 -13.81
N ASP A 47 -7.77 3.74 -12.94
CA ASP A 47 -8.59 2.58 -12.67
C ASP A 47 -9.71 3.02 -11.72
N ASP A 48 -10.86 3.32 -12.31
CA ASP A 48 -12.15 3.73 -11.72
C ASP A 48 -12.77 2.68 -10.77
N GLY A 49 -11.97 1.84 -10.12
CA GLY A 49 -12.43 0.85 -9.15
C GLY A 49 -12.49 -0.58 -9.68
N GLY A 50 -11.61 -0.97 -10.58
CA GLY A 50 -11.23 -2.36 -10.79
C GLY A 50 -10.53 -2.87 -9.53
N GLY A 51 -11.35 -3.21 -8.54
CA GLY A 51 -10.93 -3.70 -7.24
C GLY A 51 -9.87 -4.78 -7.42
N GLY A 52 -8.68 -4.50 -6.89
CA GLY A 52 -7.68 -5.55 -6.72
C GLY A 52 -8.32 -6.74 -6.01
N ILE A 53 -7.90 -7.94 -6.38
CA ILE A 53 -8.38 -9.17 -5.75
C ILE A 53 -8.16 -9.04 -4.23
N ASP A 54 -9.25 -9.08 -3.47
CA ASP A 54 -9.16 -9.07 -2.02
C ASP A 54 -8.66 -10.43 -1.49
N GLY A 55 -8.29 -10.49 -0.22
CA GLY A 55 -7.74 -11.70 0.37
C GLY A 55 -8.72 -12.88 0.35
N ALA A 56 -10.03 -12.63 0.36
CA ALA A 56 -11.05 -13.68 0.29
C ALA A 56 -11.18 -14.24 -1.13
N ALA A 57 -11.14 -13.37 -2.13
CA ALA A 57 -11.11 -13.74 -3.54
C ALA A 57 -9.84 -14.53 -3.89
N LEU A 58 -8.69 -14.14 -3.34
CA LEU A 58 -7.44 -14.90 -3.51
C LEU A 58 -7.52 -16.29 -2.84
N ALA A 59 -8.02 -16.37 -1.61
CA ALA A 59 -8.20 -17.65 -0.91
C ALA A 59 -9.16 -18.59 -1.67
N ALA A 60 -10.25 -18.05 -2.23
CA ALA A 60 -11.18 -18.81 -3.06
C ALA A 60 -10.50 -19.37 -4.32
N MET A 61 -9.62 -18.59 -4.97
CA MET A 61 -8.84 -19.09 -6.12
C MET A 61 -7.87 -20.20 -5.72
N MET A 62 -7.17 -20.07 -4.59
CA MET A 62 -6.24 -21.10 -4.10
C MET A 62 -6.95 -22.43 -3.79
N GLU A 63 -8.17 -22.38 -3.25
CA GLU A 63 -9.00 -23.57 -3.00
C GLU A 63 -9.51 -24.20 -4.31
N GLN A 64 -9.81 -23.38 -5.30
CA GLN A 64 -10.36 -23.81 -6.59
C GLN A 64 -9.29 -24.43 -7.50
N TYR A 65 -8.02 -24.05 -7.34
CA TYR A 65 -6.88 -24.55 -8.08
C TYR A 65 -5.75 -24.98 -7.14
N PRO A 66 -5.91 -26.10 -6.42
CA PRO A 66 -4.82 -26.62 -5.60
C PRO A 66 -3.68 -27.06 -6.53
N ASP A 67 -2.51 -26.46 -6.37
CA ASP A 67 -1.30 -26.87 -7.08
C ASP A 67 -0.96 -28.30 -6.64
N GLY A 68 -1.23 -29.26 -7.53
CA GLY A 68 -0.96 -30.69 -7.36
C GLY A 68 0.48 -31.09 -7.69
#